data_AF-A0A6B3SGT9-F1
#
_entry.id   AF-A0A6B3SGT9-F1
#
_cell.length_a   1.000
_cell.length_b   1.000
_cell.length_c   1.000
_cell.angle_alpha   90.00
_cell.angle_beta   90.00
_cell.angle_gamma   90.00
#
_symmetry.space_group_name_H-M   'P 1'
#
loop_
_entity.id
_entity.type
_entity.pdbx_description
1 polymer ?
#
loop_
_entity_poly.entity_id
_entity_poly.type
_entity_poly.pdbx_seq_one_letter_code
_entity_poly.pdbx_strand_id
1 'polypeptide(L)'
;MQQATIQIVRRVETIQDKMERAIATILDLIRIGTPCCAAISGGKDSTVVALLMLEAIRRARELGLPDVPHLTTTSETGVENPAVTFHLHDFLEDIRRYSEQHQLNVSVHTVEPSLATQFVVTTCGRGTLIRTPQSSAKKKNGMGGRACSRYGDSSTVNSTRSCPLAMRRRSKDQSV
;
A
#
# COMPACT_ATOMS: atom_id res chain seq x y z
N MET A 1 -22.68 3.89 -50.12
CA MET A 1 -22.48 3.41 -48.74
C MET A 1 -20.97 3.25 -48.50
N GLN A 2 -20.34 4.20 -47.82
CA GLN A 2 -18.91 4.11 -47.45
C GLN A 2 -18.78 3.27 -46.18
N GLN A 3 -18.08 2.15 -46.26
CA GLN A 3 -17.71 1.36 -45.08
C GLN A 3 -16.56 2.05 -44.36
N ALA A 4 -16.81 2.51 -43.13
CA ALA A 4 -15.76 3.02 -42.24
C ALA A 4 -15.01 1.83 -41.63
N THR A 5 -13.76 1.63 -42.05
CA THR A 5 -12.86 0.63 -41.48
C THR A 5 -12.35 1.13 -40.13
N ILE A 6 -12.88 0.59 -39.03
CA ILE A 6 -12.36 0.84 -37.68
C ILE A 6 -11.04 0.08 -37.54
N GLN A 7 -9.93 0.80 -37.67
CA GLN A 7 -8.59 0.28 -37.38
C GLN A 7 -8.44 0.19 -35.85
N ILE A 8 -8.61 -1.00 -35.28
CA ILE A 8 -8.27 -1.27 -33.88
C ILE A 8 -6.74 -1.36 -33.80
N VAL A 9 -6.09 -0.20 -33.77
CA VAL A 9 -4.67 -0.09 -33.43
C VAL A 9 -4.58 -0.42 -31.94
N ARG A 10 -4.17 -1.66 -31.59
CA ARG A 10 -3.74 -1.98 -30.23
C ARG A 10 -2.54 -1.11 -29.93
N ARG A 11 -2.75 0.07 -29.34
CA ARG A 11 -1.66 0.95 -28.90
C ARG A 11 -0.91 0.20 -27.80
N VAL A 12 0.23 -0.39 -28.14
CA VAL A 12 1.13 -0.99 -27.14
C VAL A 12 1.75 0.17 -26.39
N GLU A 13 1.13 0.55 -25.28
CA GLU A 13 1.68 1.56 -24.39
C GLU A 13 3.04 1.09 -23.86
N THR A 14 4.03 1.96 -23.98
CA THR A 14 5.35 1.70 -23.43
C THR A 14 5.31 1.72 -21.89
N ILE A 15 6.35 1.20 -21.25
CA ILE A 15 6.46 1.24 -19.79
C ILE A 15 6.54 2.70 -19.32
N GLN A 16 7.22 3.54 -20.09
CA GLN A 16 7.38 4.97 -19.87
C GLN A 16 6.03 5.69 -19.91
N ASP A 17 5.15 5.36 -20.87
CA ASP A 17 3.79 5.92 -20.93
C ASP A 17 2.94 5.53 -19.71
N LYS A 18 3.17 4.35 -19.15
CA LYS A 18 2.51 3.90 -17.91
C LYS A 18 3.04 4.65 -16.69
N MET A 19 4.35 4.81 -16.60
CA MET A 19 5.00 5.56 -15.53
C MET A 19 4.55 7.03 -15.53
N GLU A 20 4.54 7.67 -16.69
CA GLU A 20 4.16 9.08 -16.81
C GLU A 20 2.69 9.32 -16.42
N ARG A 21 1.78 8.42 -16.82
CA ARG A 21 0.38 8.49 -16.36
C ARG A 21 0.23 8.29 -14.86
N ALA A 22 1.00 7.36 -14.27
CA ALA A 22 0.98 7.15 -12.82
C ALA A 22 1.47 8.40 -12.08
N ILE A 23 2.58 8.99 -12.53
CA ILE A 23 3.14 10.23 -11.97
C ILE A 23 2.14 11.38 -12.11
N ALA A 24 1.54 11.56 -13.29
CA ALA A 24 0.53 12.59 -13.51
C ALA A 24 -0.66 12.46 -12.55
N THR A 25 -1.15 11.23 -12.33
CA THR A 25 -2.24 10.96 -11.39
C THR A 25 -1.87 11.35 -9.96
N ILE A 26 -0.65 11.06 -9.52
CA ILE A 26 -0.17 11.42 -8.18
C ILE A 26 0.02 12.95 -8.08
N LEU A 27 0.56 13.59 -9.11
CA LEU A 27 0.70 15.03 -9.19
C LEU A 27 -0.65 15.76 -9.04
N ASP A 28 -1.70 15.25 -9.67
CA ASP A 28 -3.04 15.82 -9.56
C ASP A 28 -3.57 15.77 -8.12
N LEU A 29 -3.27 14.70 -7.37
CA LEU A 29 -3.59 14.62 -5.94
C LEU A 29 -2.82 15.65 -5.11
N ILE A 30 -1.54 15.85 -5.42
CA ILE A 30 -0.69 16.85 -4.75
C ILE A 30 -1.19 18.26 -5.05
N ARG A 31 -1.62 18.54 -6.29
CA ARG A 31 -2.21 19.85 -6.68
C ARG A 31 -3.44 20.22 -5.84
N ILE A 32 -4.24 19.23 -5.46
CA ILE A 32 -5.42 19.40 -4.60
C ILE A 32 -5.02 19.61 -3.12
N GLY A 33 -3.75 19.40 -2.77
CA GLY A 33 -3.23 19.51 -1.41
C GLY A 33 -3.41 18.23 -0.59
N THR A 34 -3.56 17.07 -1.25
CA THR A 34 -3.71 15.78 -0.54
C THR A 34 -2.33 15.18 -0.23
N PRO A 35 -2.02 14.84 1.03
CA PRO A 35 -0.76 14.18 1.36
C PRO A 35 -0.75 12.74 0.83
N CYS A 36 0.30 12.39 0.09
CA CYS A 36 0.54 11.02 -0.35
C CYS A 36 1.21 10.17 0.75
N CYS A 37 0.77 8.91 0.88
CA CYS A 37 1.37 7.93 1.76
C CYS A 37 1.72 6.64 0.99
N ALA A 38 2.97 6.19 1.08
CA ALA A 38 3.42 4.92 0.51
C ALA A 38 3.78 3.92 1.61
N ALA A 39 3.14 2.75 1.59
CA ALA A 39 3.48 1.62 2.45
C ALA A 39 4.42 0.66 1.71
N ILE A 40 5.63 0.45 2.22
CA ILE A 40 6.67 -0.38 1.61
C ILE A 40 6.79 -1.69 2.40
N SER A 41 6.65 -2.81 1.70
CA SER A 41 6.76 -4.16 2.27
C SER A 41 8.04 -4.91 1.86
N GLY A 42 8.94 -4.27 1.11
CA GLY A 42 10.11 -4.92 0.51
C GLY A 42 9.78 -5.70 -0.78
N GLY A 43 8.54 -5.62 -1.25
CA GLY A 43 8.11 -6.20 -2.53
C GLY A 43 8.28 -5.24 -3.71
N LYS A 44 8.54 -5.78 -4.90
CA LYS A 44 8.78 -5.04 -6.15
C LYS A 44 7.70 -3.99 -6.45
N ASP A 45 6.43 -4.35 -6.33
CA ASP A 45 5.33 -3.44 -6.64
C ASP A 45 5.30 -2.23 -5.69
N SER A 46 5.48 -2.46 -4.38
CA SER A 46 5.51 -1.39 -3.38
C SER A 46 6.71 -0.46 -3.55
N THR A 47 7.86 -1.00 -3.94
CA THR A 47 9.08 -0.22 -4.24
C THR A 47 8.87 0.68 -5.45
N VAL A 48 8.28 0.16 -6.53
CA VAL A 48 7.99 0.95 -7.74
C VAL A 48 7.00 2.07 -7.44
N VAL A 49 5.94 1.80 -6.67
CA VAL A 49 4.96 2.82 -6.28
C VAL A 49 5.62 3.93 -5.45
N ALA A 50 6.50 3.58 -4.50
CA ALA A 50 7.24 4.55 -3.70
C ALA A 50 8.15 5.45 -4.58
N LEU A 51 8.85 4.87 -5.56
CA LEU A 51 9.68 5.64 -6.50
C LEU A 51 8.86 6.59 -7.37
N LEU A 52 7.72 6.14 -7.89
CA LEU A 52 6.82 6.98 -8.69
C LEU A 52 6.23 8.12 -7.85
N MET A 53 5.93 7.85 -6.57
CA MET A 53 5.48 8.88 -5.63
C MET A 53 6.58 9.93 -5.37
N LEU A 54 7.81 9.50 -5.09
CA LEU A 54 8.94 10.42 -4.86
C LEU A 54 9.23 11.28 -6.09
N GLU A 55 9.16 10.71 -7.29
CA GLU A 55 9.33 11.45 -8.53
C GLU A 55 8.21 12.48 -8.74
N ALA A 56 6.96 12.12 -8.43
CA ALA A 56 5.85 13.08 -8.46
C ALA A 56 6.04 14.22 -7.46
N ILE A 57 6.50 13.93 -6.23
CA ILE A 57 6.77 14.95 -5.21
C ILE A 57 7.91 15.88 -5.63
N ARG A 58 8.99 15.34 -6.22
CA ARG A 58 10.09 16.15 -6.78
C ARG A 58 9.57 17.11 -7.86
N ARG A 59 8.79 16.61 -8.82
CA ARG A 59 8.20 17.44 -9.88
C ARG A 59 7.23 18.47 -9.31
N ALA A 60 6.45 18.12 -8.28
CA ALA A 60 5.56 19.05 -7.61
C ALA A 60 6.33 20.21 -6.97
N ARG A 61 7.47 19.92 -6.32
CA ARG A 61 8.37 20.92 -5.74
C ARG A 61 8.95 21.83 -6.82
N GLU A 62 9.40 21.29 -7.95
CA GLU A 62 9.92 22.07 -9.08
C GLU A 62 8.87 22.98 -9.72
N LEU A 63 7.61 22.55 -9.73
CA LEU A 63 6.48 23.33 -10.20
C LEU A 63 5.98 24.37 -9.18
N GLY A 64 6.55 24.41 -7.97
CA GLY A 64 6.13 25.33 -6.90
C GLY A 64 4.75 25.02 -6.33
N LEU A 65 4.32 23.75 -6.36
CA LEU A 65 3.06 23.31 -5.73
C LEU A 65 3.13 23.37 -4.19
N PRO A 66 1.98 23.32 -3.49
CA PRO A 66 1.93 23.35 -2.03
C PRO A 66 2.82 22.26 -1.37
N ASP A 67 3.58 22.66 -0.37
CA ASP A 67 4.52 21.79 0.36
C ASP A 67 3.80 21.01 1.47
N VAL A 68 3.02 20.01 1.07
CA VAL A 68 2.29 19.13 2.01
C VAL A 68 3.19 18.03 2.59
N PRO A 69 3.02 17.63 3.86
CA PRO A 69 3.82 16.56 4.45
C PRO A 69 3.41 15.19 3.88
N HIS A 70 4.36 14.50 3.26
CA HIS A 70 4.21 13.17 2.71
C HIS A 70 4.78 12.11 3.64
N LEU A 71 4.25 10.89 3.55
CA LEU A 71 4.62 9.81 4.46
C LEU A 71 5.05 8.55 3.70
N THR A 72 6.16 7.96 4.13
CA THR A 72 6.55 6.61 3.75
C THR A 72 6.58 5.74 5.00
N THR A 73 5.82 4.64 4.99
CA THR A 73 5.74 3.73 6.12
C THR A 73 6.22 2.34 5.75
N THR A 74 6.84 1.67 6.70
CA THR A 74 7.05 0.23 6.64
C THR A 74 6.67 -0.42 7.97
N SER A 75 6.39 -1.72 7.95
CA SER A 75 6.08 -2.52 9.13
C SER A 75 7.03 -3.70 9.17
N GLU A 76 7.98 -3.67 10.11
CA GLU A 76 8.93 -4.76 10.30
C GLU A 76 8.28 -5.84 11.16
N THR A 77 8.00 -6.99 10.57
CA THR A 77 7.26 -8.07 11.24
C THR A 77 8.18 -8.96 12.09
N GLY A 78 9.50 -8.89 11.87
CA GLY A 78 10.50 -9.72 12.54
C GLY A 78 10.47 -11.19 12.12
N VAL A 79 9.76 -11.51 11.02
CA VAL A 79 9.69 -12.87 10.44
C VAL A 79 10.12 -12.93 8.98
N GLU A 80 10.44 -11.77 8.39
CA GLU A 80 10.89 -11.70 7.02
C GLU A 80 12.27 -12.34 6.84
N ASN A 81 12.61 -12.63 5.60
CA ASN A 81 13.96 -13.08 5.25
C ASN A 81 14.97 -11.97 5.57
N PRO A 82 16.08 -12.24 6.30
CA PRO A 82 17.11 -11.24 6.59
C PRO A 82 17.60 -10.47 5.36
N ALA A 83 17.71 -11.13 4.20
CA ALA A 83 18.11 -10.48 2.96
C ALA A 83 17.09 -9.42 2.48
N VAL A 84 15.80 -9.68 2.69
CA VAL A 84 14.73 -8.72 2.36
C VAL A 84 14.72 -7.57 3.36
N THR A 85 14.91 -7.87 4.65
CA THR A 85 15.03 -6.85 5.71
C THR A 85 16.19 -5.89 5.42
N PHE A 86 17.38 -6.40 5.07
CA PHE A 86 18.51 -5.55 4.69
C PHE A 86 18.21 -4.68 3.47
N HIS A 87 17.67 -5.28 2.40
CA HIS A 87 17.28 -4.53 1.21
C HIS A 87 16.27 -3.41 1.53
N LEU A 88 15.29 -3.69 2.39
CA LEU A 88 14.30 -2.72 2.82
C LEU A 88 14.94 -1.58 3.63
N HIS A 89 15.86 -1.89 4.54
CA HIS A 89 16.57 -0.85 5.30
C HIS A 89 17.43 0.04 4.40
N ASP A 90 18.20 -0.55 3.49
CA ASP A 90 19.01 0.21 2.52
C ASP A 90 18.12 1.11 1.66
N PHE A 91 17.00 0.56 1.17
CA PHE A 91 16.05 1.33 0.37
C PHE A 91 15.41 2.50 1.14
N LEU A 92 15.04 2.30 2.40
CA LEU A 92 14.48 3.38 3.23
C LEU A 92 15.53 4.47 3.54
N GLU A 93 16.79 4.09 3.69
CA GLU A 93 17.89 5.03 3.86
C GLU A 93 18.13 5.85 2.59
N ASP A 94 18.09 5.21 1.41
CA ASP A 94 18.16 5.91 0.13
C ASP A 94 17.01 6.91 -0.04
N ILE A 95 15.79 6.55 0.37
CA ILE A 95 14.65 7.48 0.37
C ILE A 95 14.93 8.69 1.26
N ARG A 96 15.43 8.50 2.49
CA ARG A 96 15.75 9.62 3.40
C ARG A 96 16.78 10.55 2.77
N ARG A 97 17.88 9.99 2.27
CA ARG A 97 18.95 10.76 1.61
C ARG A 97 18.44 11.53 0.40
N TYR A 98 17.62 10.88 -0.42
CA TYR A 98 17.01 11.53 -1.58
C TYR A 98 16.07 12.67 -1.18
N SER A 99 15.23 12.47 -0.17
CA SER A 99 14.35 13.50 0.37
C SER A 99 15.12 14.69 0.94
N GLU A 100 16.21 14.45 1.67
CA GLU A 100 17.09 15.51 2.18
C GLU A 100 17.80 16.28 1.06
N GLN A 101 18.39 15.56 0.11
CA GLN A 101 19.11 16.15 -1.03
C GLN A 101 18.21 17.07 -1.87
N HIS A 102 16.96 16.68 -2.08
CA HIS A 102 15.98 17.42 -2.87
C HIS A 102 15.06 18.32 -2.03
N GLN A 103 15.29 18.42 -0.71
CA GLN A 103 14.49 19.21 0.23
C GLN A 103 12.99 18.92 0.14
N LEU A 104 12.64 17.63 0.03
CA LEU A 104 11.27 17.15 -0.06
C LEU A 104 10.69 16.98 1.35
N ASN A 105 9.45 17.42 1.55
CA ASN A 105 8.72 17.25 2.82
C ASN A 105 8.17 15.82 2.96
N VAL A 106 9.05 14.83 3.05
CA VAL A 106 8.73 13.40 3.17
C VAL A 106 9.29 12.85 4.47
N SER A 107 8.44 12.27 5.32
CA SER A 107 8.87 11.53 6.51
C SER A 107 8.88 10.03 6.26
N VAL A 108 9.85 9.33 6.85
CA VAL A 108 9.99 7.88 6.76
C VAL A 108 9.83 7.27 8.15
N HIS A 109 8.82 6.42 8.34
CA HIS A 109 8.52 5.76 9.60
C HIS A 109 8.53 4.24 9.49
N THR A 110 9.25 3.60 10.41
CA THR A 110 9.27 2.15 10.58
C THR A 110 8.46 1.80 11.82
N VAL A 111 7.50 0.90 11.68
CA VAL A 111 6.68 0.40 12.78
C VAL A 111 7.13 -1.01 13.14
N GLU A 112 7.41 -1.23 14.41
CA GLU A 112 7.76 -2.55 14.95
C GLU A 112 6.67 -3.05 15.91
N PRO A 113 6.36 -4.36 15.92
CA PRO A 113 5.43 -4.94 16.87
C PRO A 113 6.02 -4.94 18.28
N SER A 114 5.18 -4.70 19.28
CA SER A 114 5.56 -4.91 20.67
C SER A 114 5.93 -6.38 20.92
N LEU A 115 6.81 -6.63 21.89
CA LEU A 115 7.27 -7.97 22.28
C LEU A 115 6.13 -8.98 22.43
N ALA A 116 5.02 -8.58 23.05
CA ALA A 116 3.85 -9.45 23.25
C ALA A 116 3.11 -9.82 21.96
N THR A 117 3.28 -9.04 20.89
CA THR A 117 2.60 -9.19 19.59
C THR A 117 3.53 -9.78 18.53
N GLN A 118 4.82 -9.93 18.84
CA GLN A 118 5.78 -10.56 17.93
C GLN A 118 5.32 -11.98 17.56
N PHE A 119 5.52 -12.33 16.29
CA PHE A 119 5.07 -13.62 15.74
C PHE A 119 5.64 -14.81 16.52
N VAL A 120 6.93 -14.76 16.86
CA VAL A 120 7.61 -15.86 17.58
C VAL A 120 7.01 -16.02 18.99
N VAL A 121 6.74 -14.92 19.69
CA VAL A 121 6.16 -14.95 21.05
C VAL A 121 4.72 -15.46 21.02
N THR A 122 3.93 -15.03 20.03
CA THR A 122 2.51 -15.43 19.92
C THR A 122 2.34 -16.87 19.43
N THR A 123 3.18 -17.31 18.50
CA THR A 123 3.10 -18.63 17.86
C THR A 123 3.80 -19.70 18.70
N CYS A 124 5.06 -19.48 19.07
CA CYS A 124 5.85 -20.45 19.83
C CYS A 124 5.64 -20.31 21.35
N GLY A 125 5.61 -19.08 21.87
CA GLY A 125 5.54 -18.82 23.31
C GLY A 125 4.15 -19.00 23.92
N ARG A 126 3.09 -18.52 23.25
CA ARG A 126 1.71 -18.62 23.73
C ARG A 126 0.91 -19.80 23.18
N GLY A 127 1.51 -20.61 22.31
CA GLY A 127 0.85 -21.77 21.71
C GLY A 127 -0.31 -21.44 20.77
N THR A 128 -0.31 -20.24 20.17
CA THR A 128 -1.31 -19.92 19.14
C THR A 128 -0.98 -20.71 17.88
N LEU A 129 -1.89 -21.59 17.45
CA LEU A 129 -1.68 -22.38 16.25
C LEU A 129 -1.42 -21.50 15.02
N ILE A 130 -0.42 -21.90 14.23
CA ILE A 130 -0.16 -21.32 12.91
C ILE A 130 -1.45 -21.41 12.10
N ARG A 131 -1.87 -20.29 11.50
CA ARG A 131 -3.06 -20.24 10.64
C ARG A 131 -2.80 -20.98 9.34
N THR A 132 -3.02 -22.29 9.37
CA THR A 132 -3.24 -23.11 8.18
C THR A 132 -4.67 -22.90 7.64
N PRO A 133 -4.94 -23.20 6.37
CA PRO A 133 -6.31 -23.18 5.83
C PRO A 133 -7.28 -24.04 6.66
N GLN A 134 -6.80 -25.14 7.25
CA GLN A 134 -7.57 -26.05 8.11
C GLN A 134 -7.83 -25.48 9.51
N SER A 135 -6.85 -24.83 10.16
CA SER A 135 -7.05 -24.21 11.48
C SER A 135 -7.88 -22.92 11.42
N SER A 136 -7.84 -22.22 10.28
CA SER A 136 -8.65 -21.02 10.02
C SER A 136 -10.15 -21.34 9.90
N ALA A 137 -10.51 -22.56 9.50
CA ALA A 137 -11.90 -23.02 9.44
C ALA A 137 -12.47 -23.32 10.84
N LYS A 138 -11.64 -23.76 11.80
CA LYS A 138 -12.08 -24.21 13.13
C LYS A 138 -12.56 -23.06 14.03
N LYS A 139 -12.16 -21.82 13.74
CA LYS A 139 -12.55 -20.62 14.52
C LYS A 139 -13.95 -20.09 14.19
N LYS A 140 -14.62 -20.58 13.13
CA LYS A 140 -16.00 -20.15 12.81
C LYS A 140 -17.04 -20.60 13.85
N ASN A 141 -16.70 -21.57 14.70
CA ASN A 141 -17.63 -22.14 15.69
C ASN A 141 -17.41 -21.62 17.12
N GLY A 142 -16.49 -20.67 17.32
CA GLY A 142 -16.14 -20.14 18.64
C GLY A 142 -15.99 -18.62 18.63
N MET A 143 -17.09 -17.92 18.90
CA MET A 143 -17.25 -16.53 19.37
C MET A 143 -16.14 -15.49 19.14
N GLY A 144 -16.56 -14.36 18.54
CA GLY A 144 -16.21 -13.03 19.05
C GLY A 144 -15.34 -12.16 18.14
N GLY A 145 -15.97 -11.43 17.23
CA GLY A 145 -15.35 -10.27 16.59
C GLY A 145 -15.13 -9.13 17.60
N ARG A 146 -14.07 -8.35 17.37
CA ARG A 146 -13.91 -6.91 17.67
C ARG A 146 -12.45 -6.52 17.48
N ALA A 147 -12.14 -5.72 16.45
CA ALA A 147 -10.88 -4.96 16.37
C ALA A 147 -10.83 -3.83 15.32
N CYS A 148 -11.89 -3.52 14.56
CA CYS A 148 -11.90 -2.35 13.67
C CYS A 148 -13.06 -1.43 14.03
N SER A 149 -12.81 -0.47 14.92
CA SER A 149 -13.71 0.68 15.12
C SER A 149 -12.98 1.96 15.56
N ARG A 150 -11.67 2.08 15.36
CA ARG A 150 -10.92 3.30 15.68
C ARG A 150 -9.79 3.49 14.67
N TYR A 151 -10.08 4.11 13.54
CA TYR A 151 -9.28 5.17 12.93
C TYR A 151 -10.00 5.56 11.64
N GLY A 152 -10.28 6.85 11.51
CA GLY A 152 -11.08 7.44 10.45
C GLY A 152 -10.47 7.26 9.07
N ASP A 153 -11.36 7.24 8.09
CA ASP A 153 -11.09 7.15 6.66
C ASP A 153 -10.03 8.17 6.22
N SER A 154 -8.84 7.66 5.91
CA SER A 154 -7.91 8.31 4.98
C SER A 154 -7.66 7.34 3.84
N SER A 155 -7.79 7.82 2.61
CA SER A 155 -7.72 7.04 1.38
C SER A 155 -6.36 6.34 1.26
N THR A 156 -6.32 5.10 1.74
CA THR A 156 -5.17 4.19 1.63
C THR A 156 -5.15 3.60 0.23
N VAL A 157 -4.15 3.96 -0.57
CA VAL A 157 -3.95 3.35 -1.89
C VAL A 157 -3.11 2.10 -1.70
N ASN A 158 -3.75 0.92 -1.60
CA ASN A 158 -3.06 -0.36 -1.53
C ASN A 158 -3.17 -1.12 -2.86
N SER A 159 -2.08 -1.78 -3.27
CA SER A 159 -1.93 -2.49 -4.55
C SER A 159 -2.70 -3.82 -4.62
N THR A 160 -3.52 -4.16 -3.62
CA THR A 160 -4.27 -5.42 -3.65
C THR A 160 -5.41 -5.30 -4.65
N ARG A 161 -5.25 -5.96 -5.80
CA ARG A 161 -6.33 -6.20 -6.77
C ARG A 161 -7.57 -6.70 -6.02
N SER A 162 -8.67 -6.00 -6.26
CA SER A 162 -10.04 -6.30 -5.83
C SER A 162 -10.38 -7.79 -5.99
N CYS A 163 -10.58 -8.48 -4.88
CA CYS A 163 -11.05 -9.87 -4.86
C CYS A 163 -12.58 -9.89 -4.66
N PRO A 164 -13.39 -10.23 -5.68
CA PRO A 164 -14.85 -10.16 -5.61
C PRO A 164 -15.41 -11.48 -5.07
N LEU A 165 -15.41 -11.66 -3.74
CA LEU A 165 -16.05 -12.84 -3.12
C LEU A 165 -16.74 -12.56 -1.78
N ALA A 166 -16.89 -11.30 -1.38
CA ALA A 166 -17.52 -10.90 -0.12
C ALA A 166 -18.78 -10.04 -0.34
N MET A 167 -19.75 -10.51 -1.14
CA MET A 167 -21.07 -9.87 -1.21
C MET A 167 -22.17 -10.88 -1.53
N ARG A 168 -22.67 -11.57 -0.49
CA ARG A 168 -24.03 -12.11 -0.50
C ARG A 168 -24.56 -12.32 0.92
N ARG A 169 -25.82 -11.95 1.11
CA ARG A 169 -26.71 -12.11 2.27
C ARG A 169 -26.82 -10.91 3.22
N ARG A 170 -27.66 -9.94 2.83
CA ARG A 170 -28.74 -9.41 3.68
C ARG A 170 -29.95 -9.09 2.80
N SER A 171 -30.94 -9.97 2.79
CA SER A 171 -32.33 -9.59 2.59
C SER A 171 -33.09 -10.13 3.81
N LYS A 172 -33.69 -9.21 4.55
CA LYS A 172 -34.60 -9.52 5.66
C LYS A 172 -35.91 -9.97 5.04
N ASP A 173 -36.38 -11.16 5.39
CA ASP A 173 -37.80 -11.47 5.36
C ASP A 173 -38.42 -10.86 6.63
N GLN A 174 -39.22 -9.81 6.44
CA GLN A 174 -40.27 -9.43 7.37
C GLN A 174 -41.57 -9.91 6.75
N SER A 175 -42.23 -10.85 7.42
CA SER A 175 -43.61 -11.24 7.15
C SER A 175 -44.37 -11.24 8.47
N VAL A 176 -45.45 -10.45 8.47
CA VAL A 176 -46.54 -10.30 9.45
C VAL A 176 -46.22 -9.43 10.67
#